data_AF-A0AAV5T9V9-F1
#
_entry.id   AF-A0AAV5T9V9-F1
#
_cell.length_a   1.000
_cell.length_b   1.000
_cell.length_c   1.000
_cell.angle_alpha   90.00
_cell.angle_beta   90.00
_cell.angle_gamma   90.00
#
_symmetry.space_group_name_H-M   'P 1'
#
loop_
_entity.id
_entity.type
_entity.pdbx_description
1 polymer ?
#
loop_
_entity_poly.entity_id
_entity_poly.type
_entity_poly.pdbx_seq_one_letter_code
_entity_poly.pdbx_strand_id
1 'polypeptide(L)'
;TFFLNGNEVSVENPDPELTLATFLRYQLDLTGTKLACEEGACGACTVAIARWNTQEQRARFVSANACITPLFLVDGSLVLTVEGIGTQKRLHPIQERLAAGNASQCGFCSPGFVMAAYALLRLRWSASQLGAWSLMMCRRVKVEYERLPAILTIEDAIAASSFLFPKPMAFGKSQVEIDGALLSAPILIEGEVSIGGQEHLYMETQSSIVIPEENDEWTVYSSTQNPSDAQYLCASVLGIPASKVVVKVKRLGGGFGGKQTCDRIAREPAIVAANKLRKPVSCVLHRSDDMAATGKRHPALFKYRVGIDDDGRLLAVHVVQYLQAGYSMDSSFWIASMIMYSD
;
A
#
# COMPACT_ATOMS: atom_id res chain seq x y z
N THR A 1 11.40 0.36 33.50
CA THR A 1 10.59 -0.86 33.64
C THR A 1 9.12 -0.57 33.39
N PHE A 2 8.43 -1.47 32.70
CA PHE A 2 6.98 -1.37 32.45
C PHE A 2 6.34 -2.77 32.46
N PHE A 3 5.01 -2.85 32.52
CA PHE A 3 4.29 -4.12 32.41
C PHE A 3 3.75 -4.30 31.00
N LEU A 4 3.99 -5.44 30.37
CA LEU A 4 3.53 -5.80 29.04
C LEU A 4 2.65 -7.05 29.12
N ASN A 5 1.36 -6.91 28.75
CA ASN A 5 0.40 -8.01 28.78
C ASN A 5 0.31 -8.73 30.14
N GLY A 6 0.61 -8.01 31.24
CA GLY A 6 0.65 -8.53 32.61
C GLY A 6 2.03 -8.97 33.12
N ASN A 7 3.04 -9.08 32.26
CA ASN A 7 4.41 -9.46 32.65
C ASN A 7 5.30 -8.24 32.81
N GLU A 8 6.23 -8.25 33.77
CA GLU A 8 7.21 -7.17 33.93
C GLU A 8 8.28 -7.21 32.83
N VAL A 9 8.62 -6.06 32.28
CA VAL A 9 9.67 -5.87 31.25
C VAL A 9 10.60 -4.74 31.70
N SER A 10 11.87 -5.08 31.89
CA SER A 10 12.94 -4.11 32.10
C SER A 10 13.78 -4.00 30.84
N VAL A 11 14.20 -2.77 30.51
CA VAL A 11 15.10 -2.45 29.39
C VAL A 11 16.12 -1.46 29.91
N GLU A 12 17.39 -1.84 29.92
CA GLU A 12 18.48 -0.99 30.36
C GLU A 12 18.96 -0.11 29.20
N ASN A 13 19.18 1.18 29.48
CA ASN A 13 19.68 2.18 28.53
C ASN A 13 19.05 2.08 27.11
N PRO A 14 17.70 2.16 26.98
CA PRO A 14 17.05 2.06 25.68
C PRO A 14 17.47 3.23 24.77
N ASP A 15 17.69 2.92 23.50
CA ASP A 15 17.88 3.91 22.45
C ASP A 15 16.68 4.88 22.43
N PRO A 16 16.89 6.22 22.54
CA PRO A 16 15.80 7.20 22.53
C PRO A 16 14.99 7.22 21.23
N GLU A 17 15.53 6.74 20.11
CA GLU A 17 14.82 6.62 18.83
C GLU A 17 14.00 5.31 18.71
N LEU A 18 14.21 4.35 19.61
CA LEU A 18 13.51 3.06 19.58
C LEU A 18 12.02 3.24 19.92
N THR A 19 11.16 3.05 18.92
CA THR A 19 9.71 3.10 19.11
C THR A 19 9.20 1.83 19.81
N LEU A 20 8.10 1.97 20.54
CA LEU A 20 7.40 0.87 21.19
C LEU A 20 6.98 -0.22 20.18
N ALA A 21 6.51 0.17 18.99
CA ALA A 21 6.15 -0.82 17.97
C ALA A 21 7.37 -1.59 17.45
N THR A 22 8.51 -0.92 17.26
CA THR A 22 9.77 -1.58 16.86
C THR A 22 10.24 -2.55 17.94
N PHE A 23 10.24 -2.13 19.21
CA PHE A 23 10.59 -2.98 20.35
C PHE A 23 9.68 -4.22 20.45
N LEU A 24 8.35 -4.02 20.48
CA LEU A 24 7.37 -5.11 20.57
C LEU A 24 7.54 -6.14 19.44
N ARG A 25 7.75 -5.68 18.21
CA ARG A 25 7.80 -6.57 17.03
C ARG A 25 9.14 -7.27 16.86
N TYR A 26 10.26 -6.58 17.05
CA TYR A 26 11.58 -7.08 16.65
C TYR A 26 12.44 -7.56 17.81
N GLN A 27 12.12 -7.17 19.05
CA GLN A 27 12.81 -7.69 20.25
C GLN A 27 11.97 -8.70 21.03
N LEU A 28 10.63 -8.63 20.94
CA LEU A 28 9.70 -9.51 21.68
C LEU A 28 8.78 -10.38 20.80
N ASP A 29 8.93 -10.32 19.48
CA ASP A 29 8.12 -11.07 18.48
C ASP A 29 6.58 -10.90 18.59
N LEU A 30 6.11 -9.81 19.21
CA LEU A 30 4.69 -9.44 19.31
C LEU A 30 4.22 -8.76 18.02
N THR A 31 4.18 -9.55 16.95
CA THR A 31 3.91 -9.10 15.58
C THR A 31 2.45 -8.70 15.32
N GLY A 32 1.55 -8.82 16.29
CA GLY A 32 0.16 -8.38 16.22
C GLY A 32 0.00 -6.87 16.18
N THR A 33 0.90 -6.12 16.82
CA THR A 33 1.04 -4.66 16.62
C THR A 33 1.59 -4.42 15.21
N LYS A 34 0.80 -3.83 14.29
CA LYS A 34 1.17 -3.73 12.87
C LYS A 34 1.80 -2.40 12.50
N LEU A 35 2.94 -2.42 11.82
CA LEU A 35 3.54 -1.24 11.18
C LEU A 35 2.98 -1.08 9.76
N ALA A 36 2.73 0.16 9.35
CA ALA A 36 2.17 0.50 8.03
C ALA A 36 2.50 1.95 7.63
N CYS A 37 1.86 2.94 8.27
CA CYS A 37 2.15 4.35 7.97
C CYS A 37 3.38 4.88 8.71
N GLU A 38 3.70 4.32 9.88
CA GLU A 38 4.73 4.76 10.83
C GLU A 38 4.63 6.22 11.36
N GLU A 39 3.84 7.06 10.71
CA GLU A 39 3.55 8.47 11.09
C GLU A 39 2.39 8.63 12.09
N GLY A 40 1.79 7.53 12.58
CA GLY A 40 0.64 7.57 13.50
C GLY A 40 -0.73 7.88 12.86
N ALA A 41 -0.84 7.97 11.54
CA ALA A 41 -2.11 8.23 10.86
C ALA A 41 -3.08 7.03 10.80
N CYS A 42 -2.59 5.80 10.60
CA CYS A 42 -3.44 4.66 10.19
C CYS A 42 -4.01 3.79 11.33
N GLY A 43 -3.57 3.98 12.58
CA GLY A 43 -4.05 3.20 13.74
C GLY A 43 -3.67 1.71 13.79
N ALA A 44 -3.03 1.13 12.77
CA ALA A 44 -2.72 -0.31 12.72
C ALA A 44 -1.77 -0.79 13.84
N CYS A 45 -0.97 0.13 14.40
CA CYS A 45 -0.06 -0.09 15.52
C CYS A 45 -0.68 0.25 16.88
N THR A 46 -2.00 0.40 16.99
CA THR A 46 -2.65 0.81 18.25
C THR A 46 -2.40 -0.23 19.34
N VAL A 47 -1.91 0.25 20.48
CA VAL A 47 -1.86 -0.45 21.75
C VAL A 47 -2.67 0.32 22.79
N ALA A 48 -3.04 -0.34 23.89
CA ALA A 48 -3.63 0.34 25.04
C ALA A 48 -2.57 0.54 26.12
N ILE A 49 -2.29 1.79 26.50
CA ILE A 49 -1.38 2.13 27.59
C ILE A 49 -2.21 2.56 28.79
N ALA A 50 -1.97 1.99 29.96
CA ALA A 50 -2.63 2.36 31.21
C ALA A 50 -1.63 2.89 32.23
N ARG A 51 -2.01 3.97 32.92
CA ARG A 51 -1.28 4.54 34.06
C ARG A 51 -2.23 4.73 35.23
N TRP A 52 -1.73 4.63 36.44
CA TRP A 52 -2.53 4.93 37.63
C TRP A 52 -2.85 6.43 37.70
N ASN A 53 -4.13 6.79 37.72
CA ASN A 53 -4.55 8.15 38.01
C ASN A 53 -4.88 8.25 39.51
N THR A 54 -4.07 9.00 40.26
CA THR A 54 -4.22 9.21 41.70
C THR A 54 -5.45 10.04 42.09
N GLN A 55 -5.93 10.92 41.21
CA GLN A 55 -7.15 11.71 41.45
C GLN A 55 -8.41 10.86 41.30
N GLU A 56 -8.44 10.02 40.27
CA GLU A 56 -9.60 9.16 39.96
C GLU A 56 -9.55 7.79 40.67
N GLN A 57 -8.46 7.50 41.41
CA GLN A 57 -8.20 6.23 42.09
C GLN A 57 -8.42 5.00 41.19
N ARG A 58 -8.01 5.11 39.91
CA ARG A 58 -8.16 4.04 38.90
C ARG A 58 -7.06 4.09 37.85
N ALA A 59 -6.84 2.97 37.17
CA ALA A 59 -6.02 2.93 35.96
C ALA A 59 -6.74 3.67 34.81
N ARG A 60 -6.14 4.73 34.29
CA ARG A 60 -6.58 5.45 33.09
C ARG A 60 -5.89 4.84 31.88
N PHE A 61 -6.68 4.28 30.97
CA PHE A 61 -6.22 3.73 29.69
C PHE A 61 -6.19 4.83 28.62
N VAL A 62 -5.29 4.75 27.66
CA VAL A 62 -5.28 5.55 26.43
C VAL A 62 -4.93 4.65 25.25
N SER A 63 -5.55 4.90 24.08
CA SER A 63 -5.11 4.32 22.82
C SER A 63 -3.88 5.09 22.33
N ALA A 64 -2.78 4.40 22.09
CA ALA A 64 -1.55 5.00 21.58
C ALA A 64 -1.08 4.32 20.30
N ASN A 65 -0.64 5.11 19.33
CA ASN A 65 0.02 4.60 18.13
C ASN A 65 1.47 4.23 18.49
N ALA A 66 1.74 2.93 18.64
CA ALA A 66 3.05 2.47 19.13
C ALA A 66 4.23 2.83 18.20
N CYS A 67 3.98 3.11 16.91
CA CYS A 67 5.02 3.51 15.96
C CYS A 67 5.55 4.94 16.17
N ILE A 68 4.82 5.79 16.90
CA ILE A 68 5.22 7.18 17.23
C ILE A 68 5.41 7.36 18.74
N THR A 69 5.43 6.27 19.50
CA THR A 69 5.62 6.27 20.95
C THR A 69 7.03 5.76 21.24
N PRO A 70 8.00 6.63 21.58
CA PRO A 70 9.31 6.20 22.06
C PRO A 70 9.20 5.22 23.24
N LEU A 71 10.03 4.18 23.26
CA LEU A 71 9.97 3.11 24.26
C LEU A 71 10.12 3.63 25.69
N PHE A 72 10.98 4.63 25.91
CA PHE A 72 11.16 5.22 27.24
C PHE A 72 9.90 5.92 27.77
N LEU A 73 8.96 6.34 26.90
CA LEU A 73 7.72 6.98 27.34
C LEU A 73 6.74 6.01 28.03
N VAL A 74 6.92 4.68 27.90
CA VAL A 74 6.05 3.70 28.58
C VAL A 74 6.58 3.25 29.94
N ASP A 75 7.66 3.85 30.45
CA ASP A 75 8.14 3.59 31.81
C ASP A 75 7.02 3.76 32.85
N GLY A 76 7.03 2.88 33.87
CA GLY A 76 6.03 2.81 34.94
C GLY A 76 4.59 2.48 34.48
N SER A 77 4.38 2.08 33.22
CA SER A 77 3.05 1.91 32.62
C SER A 77 2.67 0.45 32.41
N LEU A 78 1.38 0.17 32.24
CA LEU A 78 0.89 -1.10 31.69
C LEU A 78 0.63 -0.91 30.19
N VAL A 79 1.28 -1.68 29.33
CA VAL A 79 1.04 -1.79 27.90
C VAL A 79 0.29 -3.08 27.62
N LEU A 80 -0.81 -2.99 26.90
CA LEU A 80 -1.57 -4.12 26.38
C LEU A 80 -1.54 -4.11 24.86
N THR A 81 -1.22 -5.25 24.27
CA THR A 81 -1.28 -5.50 22.82
C THR A 81 -2.45 -6.44 22.49
N VAL A 82 -2.69 -6.70 21.20
CA VAL A 82 -3.79 -7.58 20.76
C VAL A 82 -3.64 -9.01 21.32
N GLU A 83 -2.40 -9.48 21.47
CA GLU A 83 -2.04 -10.77 22.04
C GLU A 83 -2.37 -10.85 23.54
N GLY A 84 -2.29 -9.73 24.26
CA GLY A 84 -2.55 -9.67 25.70
C GLY A 84 -4.02 -9.71 26.09
N ILE A 85 -4.94 -9.41 25.17
CA ILE A 85 -6.39 -9.41 25.46
C ILE A 85 -7.11 -10.66 24.96
N GLY A 86 -6.54 -11.41 24.01
CA GLY A 86 -7.17 -12.61 23.46
C GLY A 86 -6.31 -13.31 22.41
N THR A 87 -6.58 -14.60 22.21
CA THR A 87 -5.83 -15.52 21.34
C THR A 87 -6.77 -16.33 20.45
N GLN A 88 -6.24 -17.04 19.45
CA GLN A 88 -7.03 -17.95 18.60
C GLN A 88 -7.83 -19.02 19.38
N LYS A 89 -7.41 -19.37 20.60
CA LYS A 89 -8.09 -20.35 21.47
C LYS A 89 -9.08 -19.72 22.47
N ARG A 90 -8.99 -18.41 22.68
CA ARG A 90 -9.82 -17.65 23.62
C ARG A 90 -9.85 -16.21 23.15
N LEU A 91 -10.86 -15.88 22.34
CA LEU A 91 -11.05 -14.54 21.83
C LEU A 91 -11.55 -13.62 22.93
N HIS A 92 -11.19 -12.33 22.85
CA HIS A 92 -11.86 -11.28 23.60
C HIS A 92 -13.23 -10.99 22.97
N PRO A 93 -14.29 -10.61 23.71
CA PRO A 93 -15.60 -10.28 23.11
C PRO A 93 -15.55 -9.22 21.99
N ILE A 94 -14.55 -8.33 22.01
CA ILE A 94 -14.28 -7.38 20.91
C ILE A 94 -13.82 -8.11 19.63
N GLN A 95 -12.91 -9.08 19.77
CA GLN A 95 -12.42 -9.91 18.65
C GLN A 95 -13.54 -10.82 18.12
N GLU A 96 -14.36 -11.41 19.00
CA GLU A 96 -15.54 -12.19 18.63
C GLU A 96 -16.55 -11.34 17.86
N ARG A 97 -16.84 -10.11 18.34
CA ARG A 97 -17.79 -9.22 17.67
C ARG A 97 -17.30 -8.73 16.31
N LEU A 98 -15.98 -8.48 16.18
CA LEU A 98 -15.35 -8.13 14.91
C LEU A 98 -15.47 -9.29 13.91
N ALA A 99 -15.19 -10.53 14.35
CA ALA A 99 -15.35 -11.73 13.52
C ALA A 99 -16.82 -11.97 13.12
N ALA A 100 -17.75 -11.98 14.08
CA ALA A 100 -19.18 -12.19 13.84
C ALA A 100 -19.85 -11.07 13.03
N GLY A 101 -19.23 -9.88 12.99
CA GLY A 101 -19.65 -8.77 12.14
C GLY A 101 -19.02 -8.76 10.73
N ASN A 102 -18.23 -9.77 10.37
CA ASN A 102 -17.43 -9.81 9.14
C ASN A 102 -16.54 -8.57 8.93
N ALA A 103 -16.14 -7.90 10.02
CA ALA A 103 -15.42 -6.63 9.97
C ALA A 103 -13.91 -6.79 9.69
N SER A 104 -13.44 -8.03 9.47
CA SER A 104 -12.07 -8.33 9.04
C SER A 104 -12.07 -8.86 7.60
N GLN A 105 -11.62 -8.04 6.66
CA GLN A 105 -11.32 -8.47 5.29
C GLN A 105 -9.86 -8.99 5.20
N CYS A 106 -8.92 -8.17 4.73
CA CYS A 106 -7.48 -8.49 4.74
C CYS A 106 -6.90 -8.71 6.16
N GLY A 107 -7.57 -8.17 7.18
CA GLY A 107 -7.23 -8.36 8.59
C GLY A 107 -6.06 -7.52 9.12
N PHE A 108 -5.40 -6.72 8.28
CA PHE A 108 -4.20 -5.96 8.68
C PHE A 108 -4.50 -4.87 9.71
N CYS A 109 -5.62 -4.16 9.55
CA CYS A 109 -6.06 -3.13 10.50
C CYS A 109 -6.76 -3.70 11.75
N SER A 110 -7.24 -4.95 11.69
CA SER A 110 -8.08 -5.54 12.74
C SER A 110 -7.46 -5.51 14.15
N PRO A 111 -6.15 -5.79 14.36
CA PRO A 111 -5.50 -5.62 15.66
C PRO A 111 -5.61 -4.19 16.22
N GLY A 112 -5.36 -3.19 15.37
CA GLY A 112 -5.44 -1.78 15.75
C GLY A 112 -6.86 -1.37 16.17
N PHE A 113 -7.86 -1.75 15.38
CA PHE A 113 -9.28 -1.52 15.71
C PHE A 113 -9.69 -2.22 17.01
N VAL A 114 -9.25 -3.47 17.23
CA VAL A 114 -9.50 -4.21 18.46
C VAL A 114 -8.92 -3.48 19.68
N MET A 115 -7.68 -2.98 19.59
CA MET A 115 -7.04 -2.27 20.70
C MET A 115 -7.59 -0.86 20.93
N ALA A 116 -7.97 -0.15 19.87
CA ALA A 116 -8.67 1.13 19.97
C ALA A 116 -10.03 0.97 20.68
N ALA A 117 -10.82 -0.05 20.29
CA ALA A 117 -12.07 -0.38 20.95
C ALA A 117 -11.87 -0.81 22.42
N TYR A 118 -10.81 -1.57 22.71
CA TYR A 118 -10.46 -1.96 24.08
C TYR A 118 -10.16 -0.74 24.95
N ALA A 119 -9.30 0.16 24.49
CA ALA A 119 -8.95 1.39 25.21
C ALA A 119 -10.18 2.28 25.44
N LEU A 120 -11.02 2.46 24.41
CA LEU A 120 -12.27 3.24 24.49
C LEU A 120 -13.24 2.67 25.53
N LEU A 121 -13.47 1.35 25.53
CA LEU A 121 -14.37 0.68 26.48
C LEU A 121 -13.83 0.71 27.93
N ARG A 122 -12.50 0.75 28.12
CA ARG A 122 -11.88 0.94 29.43
C ARG A 122 -11.95 2.38 29.95
N LEU A 123 -12.04 3.38 29.06
CA LEU A 123 -11.88 4.78 29.41
C LEU A 123 -13.05 5.41 30.18
N ARG A 124 -14.31 5.03 29.87
CA ARG A 124 -15.50 5.85 30.17
C ARG A 124 -15.32 7.31 29.73
N TRP A 125 -15.07 7.46 28.43
CA TRP A 125 -15.19 8.66 27.58
C TRP A 125 -14.80 10.04 28.15
N SER A 126 -13.57 10.46 27.84
CA SER A 126 -13.30 11.78 27.23
C SER A 126 -12.00 11.67 26.43
N ALA A 127 -11.88 12.39 25.30
CA ALA A 127 -10.86 12.15 24.29
C ALA A 127 -10.13 13.42 23.85
N SER A 128 -8.79 13.39 23.79
CA SER A 128 -7.98 14.35 23.03
C SER A 128 -6.49 13.96 22.94
N GLN A 129 -5.96 14.06 21.70
CA GLN A 129 -4.57 14.34 21.28
C GLN A 129 -3.47 13.24 21.31
N LEU A 130 -2.67 13.25 20.23
CA LEU A 130 -1.44 12.50 19.93
C LEU A 130 -0.60 13.32 18.93
N GLY A 131 0.73 13.12 18.88
CA GLY A 131 1.67 13.78 17.94
C GLY A 131 2.98 12.99 17.81
N ALA A 132 3.74 13.18 16.71
CA ALA A 132 4.69 12.19 16.18
C ALA A 132 6.04 12.76 15.66
N TRP A 133 7.10 11.94 15.77
CA TRP A 133 8.38 11.88 15.02
C TRP A 133 8.94 10.43 15.18
N SER A 134 10.00 9.91 14.54
CA SER A 134 11.03 10.39 13.58
C SER A 134 11.57 9.20 12.75
N LEU A 135 12.33 9.42 11.65
CA LEU A 135 13.14 8.38 10.98
C LEU A 135 14.31 8.98 10.15
N MET A 136 15.54 8.44 10.28
CA MET A 136 16.67 8.82 9.40
C MET A 136 17.84 7.82 9.36
N MET A 137 18.12 7.19 8.20
CA MET A 137 19.43 6.54 7.95
C MET A 137 19.89 6.53 6.47
N CYS A 138 18.97 6.41 5.49
CA CYS A 138 19.36 6.29 4.07
C CYS A 138 20.00 7.54 3.43
N ARG A 139 19.99 8.70 4.11
CA ARG A 139 20.48 10.00 3.60
C ARG A 139 22.00 10.09 3.35
N ARG A 140 22.78 9.02 3.58
CA ARG A 140 24.25 9.03 3.42
C ARG A 140 24.74 8.67 2.01
N VAL A 141 23.90 8.09 1.15
CA VAL A 141 24.26 7.82 -0.25
C VAL A 141 24.16 9.10 -1.06
N LYS A 142 25.27 9.55 -1.65
CA LYS A 142 25.29 10.65 -2.62
C LYS A 142 25.10 10.08 -4.02
N VAL A 143 24.08 10.55 -4.72
CA VAL A 143 23.84 10.26 -6.13
C VAL A 143 24.05 11.54 -6.91
N GLU A 144 24.96 11.52 -7.87
CA GLU A 144 25.14 12.59 -8.84
C GLU A 144 24.30 12.28 -10.08
N TYR A 145 23.47 13.23 -10.52
CA TYR A 145 22.57 13.06 -11.65
C TYR A 145 22.30 14.40 -12.33
N GLU A 146 22.10 14.36 -13.65
CA GLU A 146 21.64 15.49 -14.43
C GLU A 146 20.10 15.60 -14.34
N ARG A 147 19.58 16.84 -14.26
CA ARG A 147 18.14 17.09 -14.30
C ARG A 147 17.71 17.39 -15.73
N LEU A 148 17.06 16.42 -16.36
CA LEU A 148 16.41 16.59 -17.67
C LEU A 148 15.01 17.20 -17.51
N PRO A 149 14.47 17.89 -18.54
CA PRO A 149 13.08 18.34 -18.55
C PRO A 149 12.12 17.16 -18.39
N ALA A 150 11.14 17.30 -17.50
CA ALA A 150 10.16 16.26 -17.19
C ALA A 150 8.79 16.61 -17.77
N ILE A 151 8.17 15.65 -18.46
CA ILE A 151 6.77 15.72 -18.90
C ILE A 151 5.91 15.15 -17.77
N LEU A 152 5.09 16.00 -17.15
CA LEU A 152 4.36 15.67 -15.92
C LEU A 152 2.83 15.72 -16.06
N THR A 153 2.31 16.20 -17.19
CA THR A 153 0.88 16.30 -17.49
C THR A 153 0.52 15.58 -18.79
N ILE A 154 -0.77 15.33 -19.01
CA ILE A 154 -1.26 14.73 -20.27
C ILE A 154 -1.10 15.76 -21.41
N GLU A 155 -1.33 17.02 -21.11
CA GLU A 155 -1.27 18.16 -22.02
C GLU A 155 0.16 18.36 -22.56
N ASP A 156 1.17 18.34 -21.67
CA ASP A 156 2.59 18.38 -22.05
C ASP A 156 2.97 17.17 -22.91
N ALA A 157 2.46 15.98 -22.57
CA ALA A 157 2.75 14.76 -23.32
C ALA A 157 2.16 14.80 -24.74
N ILE A 158 0.94 15.31 -24.90
CA ILE A 158 0.31 15.53 -26.20
C ILE A 158 1.09 16.58 -27.00
N ALA A 159 1.43 17.71 -26.40
CA ALA A 159 2.17 18.79 -27.06
C ALA A 159 3.57 18.33 -27.52
N ALA A 160 4.25 17.51 -26.73
CA ALA A 160 5.55 16.92 -27.06
C ALA A 160 5.45 15.67 -27.97
N SER A 161 4.25 15.18 -28.29
CA SER A 161 4.01 13.88 -28.93
C SER A 161 4.72 12.70 -28.22
N SER A 162 4.82 12.78 -26.90
CA SER A 162 5.53 11.81 -26.05
C SER A 162 4.60 10.69 -25.60
N PHE A 163 4.50 9.64 -26.41
CA PHE A 163 3.62 8.50 -26.16
C PHE A 163 4.41 7.20 -25.95
N LEU A 164 4.04 6.40 -24.94
CA LEU A 164 4.58 5.04 -24.76
C LEU A 164 4.12 4.06 -25.85
N PHE A 165 3.06 4.42 -26.59
CA PHE A 165 2.57 3.68 -27.76
C PHE A 165 2.77 4.52 -29.02
N PRO A 166 3.49 4.00 -30.05
CA PRO A 166 3.79 4.75 -31.27
C PRO A 166 2.59 4.93 -32.20
N LYS A 167 1.46 4.24 -31.93
CA LYS A 167 0.18 4.40 -32.63
C LYS A 167 -0.96 4.31 -31.61
N PRO A 168 -2.03 5.11 -31.75
CA PRO A 168 -3.23 4.96 -30.93
C PRO A 168 -3.91 3.62 -31.22
N MET A 169 -4.52 3.03 -30.20
CA MET A 169 -5.43 1.90 -30.39
C MET A 169 -6.79 2.41 -30.86
N ALA A 170 -7.36 1.76 -31.87
CA ALA A 170 -8.70 2.05 -32.37
C ALA A 170 -9.59 0.82 -32.16
N PHE A 171 -10.79 1.04 -31.63
CA PHE A 171 -11.79 0.01 -31.36
C PHE A 171 -13.14 0.44 -31.96
N GLY A 172 -13.97 -0.54 -32.35
CA GLY A 172 -15.28 -0.27 -32.95
C GLY A 172 -15.23 -0.01 -34.46
N LYS A 173 -15.95 1.02 -34.91
CA LYS A 173 -16.14 1.36 -36.32
C LYS A 173 -14.96 2.13 -36.91
N SER A 174 -14.85 2.15 -38.24
CA SER A 174 -13.83 2.95 -38.91
C SER A 174 -14.06 4.46 -38.72
N GLN A 175 -12.99 5.24 -38.76
CA GLN A 175 -13.06 6.71 -38.64
C GLN A 175 -14.04 7.32 -39.65
N VAL A 176 -14.07 6.79 -40.88
CA VAL A 176 -14.94 7.27 -41.98
C VAL A 176 -16.43 7.01 -41.67
N GLU A 177 -16.78 5.84 -41.13
CA GLU A 177 -18.15 5.55 -40.69
C GLU A 177 -18.60 6.48 -39.56
N ILE A 178 -17.72 6.70 -38.58
CA ILE A 178 -18.00 7.54 -37.40
C ILE A 178 -18.15 9.01 -37.79
N ASP A 179 -17.21 9.57 -38.55
CA ASP A 179 -17.29 10.97 -38.98
C ASP A 179 -18.51 11.20 -39.90
N GLY A 180 -18.86 10.23 -40.75
CA GLY A 180 -20.08 10.28 -41.56
C GLY A 180 -21.35 10.34 -40.70
N ALA A 181 -21.46 9.48 -39.68
CA ALA A 181 -22.61 9.43 -38.78
C ALA A 181 -22.69 10.64 -37.82
N LEU A 182 -21.55 11.23 -37.43
CA LEU A 182 -21.50 12.50 -36.68
C LEU A 182 -21.93 13.68 -37.57
N LEU A 183 -21.53 13.71 -38.85
CA LEU A 183 -21.92 14.75 -39.80
C LEU A 183 -23.42 14.69 -40.18
N SER A 184 -24.03 13.51 -40.15
CA SER A 184 -25.47 13.35 -40.42
C SER A 184 -26.36 13.48 -39.17
N ALA A 185 -25.80 13.74 -37.99
CA ALA A 185 -26.57 13.86 -36.76
C ALA A 185 -27.22 15.25 -36.62
N PRO A 186 -28.55 15.36 -36.44
CA PRO A 186 -29.24 16.61 -36.13
C PRO A 186 -28.70 17.32 -34.88
N ILE A 187 -28.30 16.56 -33.86
CA ILE A 187 -27.74 17.06 -32.61
C ILE A 187 -26.31 16.53 -32.45
N LEU A 188 -25.35 17.42 -32.32
CA LEU A 188 -23.95 17.10 -32.00
C LEU A 188 -23.60 17.66 -30.61
N ILE A 189 -23.08 16.79 -29.73
CA ILE A 189 -22.57 17.16 -28.42
C ILE A 189 -21.09 16.84 -28.37
N GLU A 190 -20.26 17.83 -28.04
CA GLU A 190 -18.83 17.66 -27.84
C GLU A 190 -18.44 18.06 -26.41
N GLY A 191 -17.43 17.42 -25.85
CA GLY A 191 -16.96 17.74 -24.51
C GLY A 191 -15.72 16.96 -24.10
N GLU A 192 -15.21 17.30 -22.92
CA GLU A 192 -14.05 16.66 -22.33
C GLU A 192 -14.33 16.28 -20.87
N VAL A 193 -13.81 15.13 -20.43
CA VAL A 193 -13.84 14.68 -19.04
C VAL A 193 -12.43 14.28 -18.63
N SER A 194 -11.94 14.84 -17.54
CA SER A 194 -10.70 14.42 -16.90
C SER A 194 -10.98 13.65 -15.61
N ILE A 195 -10.17 12.63 -15.34
CA ILE A 195 -10.19 11.84 -14.12
C ILE A 195 -8.79 11.90 -13.53
N GLY A 196 -8.69 12.33 -12.27
CA GLY A 196 -7.41 12.39 -11.55
C GLY A 196 -6.86 11.01 -11.21
N GLY A 197 -5.55 10.93 -10.98
CA GLY A 197 -4.92 9.71 -10.49
C GLY A 197 -5.39 9.36 -9.07
N GLN A 198 -5.45 8.06 -8.76
CA GLN A 198 -5.93 7.56 -7.47
C GLN A 198 -4.92 6.58 -6.86
N GLU A 199 -4.55 6.83 -5.60
CA GLU A 199 -3.71 5.95 -4.81
C GLU A 199 -4.49 4.73 -4.30
N HIS A 200 -3.84 3.57 -4.25
CA HIS A 200 -4.43 2.31 -3.81
C HIS A 200 -4.68 2.26 -2.29
N LEU A 201 -3.82 2.91 -1.51
CA LEU A 201 -3.87 3.00 -0.04
C LEU A 201 -4.17 1.67 0.69
N TYR A 202 -3.59 0.56 0.21
CA TYR A 202 -3.55 -0.69 0.97
C TYR A 202 -2.90 -0.46 2.35
N MET A 203 -3.26 -1.28 3.34
CA MET A 203 -2.77 -1.07 4.71
C MET A 203 -1.35 -1.61 4.87
N GLU A 204 -1.09 -2.82 4.40
CA GLU A 204 0.27 -3.39 4.31
C GLU A 204 1.03 -2.77 3.13
N THR A 205 2.14 -2.10 3.40
CA THR A 205 3.04 -1.58 2.35
C THR A 205 3.69 -2.70 1.53
N GLN A 206 4.31 -2.36 0.40
CA GLN A 206 5.04 -3.32 -0.41
C GLN A 206 6.18 -3.93 0.39
N SER A 207 6.23 -5.26 0.43
CA SER A 207 7.20 -6.00 1.22
C SER A 207 7.61 -7.30 0.55
N SER A 208 8.87 -7.67 0.76
CA SER A 208 9.44 -8.93 0.31
C SER A 208 10.46 -9.49 1.31
N ILE A 209 10.63 -10.81 1.29
CA ILE A 209 11.75 -11.53 1.88
C ILE A 209 12.30 -12.47 0.81
N VAL A 210 13.54 -12.25 0.40
CA VAL A 210 14.26 -13.11 -0.54
C VAL A 210 15.24 -13.99 0.23
N ILE A 211 15.21 -15.29 -0.04
CA ILE A 211 16.05 -16.31 0.57
C ILE A 211 16.82 -17.03 -0.55
N PRO A 212 18.16 -16.90 -0.61
CA PRO A 212 18.98 -17.79 -1.42
C PRO A 212 18.99 -19.19 -0.79
N GLU A 213 18.79 -20.20 -1.62
CA GLU A 213 18.80 -21.62 -1.26
C GLU A 213 20.07 -22.29 -1.85
N GLU A 214 20.16 -23.62 -1.78
CA GLU A 214 21.23 -24.38 -2.44
C GLU A 214 21.11 -24.36 -3.97
N ASN A 215 22.20 -24.66 -4.69
CA ASN A 215 22.21 -24.82 -6.17
C ASN A 215 21.64 -23.62 -6.97
N ASP A 216 21.90 -22.40 -6.51
CA ASP A 216 21.37 -21.14 -7.07
C ASP A 216 19.83 -21.08 -7.17
N GLU A 217 19.14 -21.73 -6.23
CA GLU A 217 17.68 -21.65 -6.06
C GLU A 217 17.27 -20.52 -5.11
N TRP A 218 16.00 -20.08 -5.21
CA TRP A 218 15.51 -18.88 -4.55
C TRP A 218 14.09 -19.07 -4.02
N THR A 219 13.87 -18.97 -2.71
CA THR A 219 12.52 -18.75 -2.15
C THR A 219 12.28 -17.25 -2.00
N VAL A 220 11.21 -16.74 -2.61
CA VAL A 220 10.80 -15.34 -2.49
C VAL A 220 9.41 -15.26 -1.85
N TYR A 221 9.31 -14.67 -0.67
CA TYR A 221 8.03 -14.22 -0.14
C TYR A 221 7.79 -12.79 -0.62
N SER A 222 6.71 -12.53 -1.37
CA SER A 222 6.37 -11.17 -1.82
C SER A 222 4.91 -10.84 -1.49
N SER A 223 4.64 -9.58 -1.20
CA SER A 223 3.28 -9.05 -1.11
C SER A 223 2.69 -8.83 -2.51
N THR A 224 2.57 -9.89 -3.32
CA THR A 224 2.10 -9.82 -4.72
C THR A 224 0.76 -10.52 -4.93
N GLN A 225 -0.06 -9.97 -5.82
CA GLN A 225 -1.27 -10.59 -6.37
C GLN A 225 -0.99 -11.40 -7.64
N ASN A 226 0.24 -11.33 -8.19
CA ASN A 226 0.65 -12.07 -9.39
C ASN A 226 1.97 -12.83 -9.17
N PRO A 227 1.96 -13.97 -8.45
CA PRO A 227 3.17 -14.72 -8.13
C PRO A 227 3.91 -15.27 -9.37
N SER A 228 3.20 -15.50 -10.48
CA SER A 228 3.81 -15.98 -11.72
C SER A 228 4.66 -14.90 -12.40
N ASP A 229 4.14 -13.68 -12.55
CA ASP A 229 4.92 -12.56 -13.09
C ASP A 229 6.11 -12.21 -12.18
N ALA A 230 5.88 -12.17 -10.87
CA ALA A 230 6.94 -12.00 -9.88
C ALA A 230 8.05 -13.08 -9.99
N GLN A 231 7.71 -14.33 -10.33
CA GLN A 231 8.68 -15.41 -10.57
C GLN A 231 9.54 -15.12 -11.81
N TYR A 232 8.91 -14.75 -12.93
CA TYR A 232 9.60 -14.43 -14.17
C TYR A 232 10.51 -13.21 -14.03
N LEU A 233 10.05 -12.14 -13.37
CA LEU A 233 10.84 -10.94 -13.11
C LEU A 233 12.04 -11.21 -12.21
N CYS A 234 11.85 -11.95 -11.10
CA CYS A 234 12.96 -12.42 -10.26
C CYS A 234 14.02 -13.21 -11.05
N ALA A 235 13.57 -14.17 -11.87
CA ALA A 235 14.45 -15.00 -12.68
C ALA A 235 15.21 -14.19 -13.74
N SER A 236 14.53 -13.21 -14.36
CA SER A 236 15.12 -12.27 -15.32
C SER A 236 16.21 -11.39 -14.70
N VAL A 237 15.96 -10.83 -13.50
CA VAL A 237 16.95 -10.01 -12.78
C VAL A 237 18.18 -10.83 -12.34
N LEU A 238 17.99 -12.11 -12.03
CA LEU A 238 19.07 -13.03 -11.69
C LEU A 238 19.79 -13.64 -12.92
N GLY A 239 19.19 -13.59 -14.10
CA GLY A 239 19.72 -14.23 -15.31
C GLY A 239 19.62 -15.77 -15.30
N ILE A 240 18.63 -16.35 -14.60
CA ILE A 240 18.48 -17.80 -14.40
C ILE A 240 17.12 -18.33 -14.92
N PRO A 241 16.96 -19.65 -15.11
CA PRO A 241 15.65 -20.23 -15.45
C PRO A 241 14.61 -20.00 -14.35
N ALA A 242 13.36 -19.70 -14.73
CA ALA A 242 12.28 -19.45 -13.77
C ALA A 242 11.99 -20.64 -12.81
N SER A 243 12.32 -21.87 -13.21
CA SER A 243 12.25 -23.07 -12.36
C SER A 243 13.17 -23.03 -11.13
N LYS A 244 14.18 -22.15 -11.11
CA LYS A 244 15.06 -21.91 -9.96
C LYS A 244 14.50 -20.91 -8.95
N VAL A 245 13.35 -20.29 -9.22
CA VAL A 245 12.70 -19.31 -8.33
C VAL A 245 11.33 -19.84 -7.89
N VAL A 246 11.05 -19.79 -6.59
CA VAL A 246 9.75 -20.14 -6.00
C VAL A 246 9.17 -18.92 -5.28
N VAL A 247 8.12 -18.33 -5.84
CA VAL A 247 7.40 -17.22 -5.21
C VAL A 247 6.27 -17.76 -4.31
N LYS A 248 6.24 -17.32 -3.05
CA LYS A 248 5.26 -17.73 -2.03
C LYS A 248 4.52 -16.51 -1.49
N VAL A 249 3.21 -16.45 -1.71
CA VAL A 249 2.35 -15.37 -1.22
C VAL A 249 1.75 -15.75 0.14
N LYS A 250 1.97 -14.92 1.17
CA LYS A 250 1.28 -15.01 2.46
C LYS A 250 0.03 -14.12 2.44
N ARG A 251 -0.74 -14.06 3.54
CA ARG A 251 -1.93 -13.18 3.63
C ARG A 251 -1.52 -11.72 3.37
N LEU A 252 -2.14 -11.11 2.36
CA LEU A 252 -1.89 -9.71 1.96
C LEU A 252 -2.77 -8.75 2.75
N GLY A 253 -2.22 -7.60 3.17
CA GLY A 253 -2.96 -6.55 3.89
C GLY A 253 -3.73 -5.57 3.00
N GLY A 254 -4.40 -6.09 1.97
CA GLY A 254 -5.04 -5.31 0.90
C GLY A 254 -4.13 -5.13 -0.32
N GLY A 255 -4.71 -4.76 -1.47
CA GLY A 255 -3.94 -4.64 -2.72
C GLY A 255 -4.62 -3.75 -3.76
N PHE A 256 -5.93 -3.94 -4.00
CA PHE A 256 -6.76 -3.06 -4.85
C PHE A 256 -6.22 -2.84 -6.29
N GLY A 257 -5.43 -3.79 -6.82
CA GLY A 257 -4.72 -3.66 -8.10
C GLY A 257 -3.24 -3.28 -7.92
N GLY A 258 -2.94 -2.41 -6.95
CA GLY A 258 -1.59 -1.94 -6.64
C GLY A 258 -0.60 -3.00 -6.14
N LYS A 259 -1.02 -4.26 -5.96
CA LYS A 259 -0.12 -5.38 -5.70
C LYS A 259 -0.03 -6.38 -6.87
N GLN A 260 -0.55 -6.06 -8.07
CA GLN A 260 -0.37 -6.91 -9.26
C GLN A 260 1.04 -6.86 -9.84
N THR A 261 1.63 -5.67 -9.94
CA THR A 261 2.95 -5.44 -10.57
C THR A 261 3.91 -4.61 -9.72
N CYS A 262 3.37 -3.76 -8.83
CA CYS A 262 4.16 -2.78 -8.09
C CYS A 262 4.92 -3.34 -6.87
N ASP A 263 4.71 -4.60 -6.49
CA ASP A 263 5.52 -5.27 -5.45
C ASP A 263 7.01 -5.33 -5.83
N ARG A 264 7.30 -5.23 -7.14
CA ARG A 264 8.66 -5.18 -7.69
C ARG A 264 9.56 -4.10 -7.08
N ILE A 265 8.97 -2.99 -6.62
CA ILE A 265 9.72 -1.89 -6.01
C ILE A 265 10.37 -2.33 -4.69
N ALA A 266 9.77 -3.27 -3.96
CA ALA A 266 10.37 -3.88 -2.77
C ALA A 266 11.14 -5.17 -3.09
N ARG A 267 10.67 -5.98 -4.05
CA ARG A 267 11.20 -7.31 -4.37
C ARG A 267 12.52 -7.27 -5.14
N GLU A 268 12.68 -6.39 -6.12
CA GLU A 268 13.85 -6.40 -7.00
C GLU A 268 15.11 -5.85 -6.32
N PRO A 269 15.04 -4.78 -5.50
CA PRO A 269 16.18 -4.38 -4.67
C PRO A 269 16.59 -5.49 -3.67
N ALA A 270 15.62 -6.21 -3.11
CA ALA A 270 15.88 -7.33 -2.21
C ALA A 270 16.56 -8.51 -2.93
N ILE A 271 16.18 -8.84 -4.17
CA ILE A 271 16.79 -9.97 -4.90
C ILE A 271 18.21 -9.64 -5.36
N VAL A 272 18.47 -8.40 -5.79
CA VAL A 272 19.82 -7.93 -6.12
C VAL A 272 20.72 -7.95 -4.86
N ALA A 273 20.22 -7.47 -3.73
CA ALA A 273 20.96 -7.49 -2.46
C ALA A 273 21.23 -8.93 -1.97
N ALA A 274 20.23 -9.83 -2.03
CA ALA A 274 20.37 -11.23 -1.63
C ALA A 274 21.34 -11.99 -2.54
N ASN A 275 21.35 -11.72 -3.86
CA ASN A 275 22.34 -12.27 -4.78
C ASN A 275 23.76 -11.79 -4.48
N LYS A 276 23.92 -10.50 -4.17
CA LYS A 276 25.24 -9.94 -3.84
C LYS A 276 25.79 -10.43 -2.49
N LEU A 277 24.92 -10.60 -1.49
CA LEU A 277 25.29 -10.94 -0.12
C LEU A 277 25.26 -12.44 0.17
N ARG A 278 24.57 -13.23 -0.66
CA ARG A 278 24.24 -14.66 -0.44
C ARG A 278 23.70 -14.93 0.96
N LYS A 279 22.77 -14.08 1.38
CA LYS A 279 22.04 -14.14 2.66
C LYS A 279 20.57 -13.79 2.45
N PRO A 280 19.67 -14.22 3.33
CA PRO A 280 18.29 -13.74 3.35
C PRO A 280 18.24 -12.22 3.50
N VAL A 281 17.42 -11.55 2.68
CA VAL A 281 17.19 -10.10 2.72
C VAL A 281 15.70 -9.83 2.81
N SER A 282 15.31 -8.93 3.71
CA SER A 282 13.95 -8.40 3.80
C SER A 282 13.96 -6.94 3.34
N CYS A 283 12.96 -6.56 2.53
CA CYS A 283 12.70 -5.18 2.17
C CYS A 283 11.23 -4.88 2.46
N VAL A 284 10.97 -3.81 3.20
CA VAL A 284 9.62 -3.30 3.50
C VAL A 284 9.68 -1.80 3.27
N LEU A 285 8.80 -1.28 2.42
CA LEU A 285 8.74 0.16 2.18
C LEU A 285 8.00 0.84 3.33
N HIS A 286 8.50 2.00 3.76
CA HIS A 286 7.70 2.94 4.54
C HIS A 286 6.61 3.54 3.65
N ARG A 287 5.51 4.02 4.24
CA ARG A 287 4.36 4.52 3.46
C ARG A 287 4.70 5.67 2.53
N SER A 288 5.58 6.59 2.94
CA SER A 288 6.08 7.68 2.11
C SER A 288 6.74 7.16 0.82
N ASP A 289 7.60 6.16 0.97
CA ASP A 289 8.42 5.61 -0.11
C ASP A 289 7.57 4.74 -1.04
N ASP A 290 6.64 3.98 -0.46
CA ASP A 290 5.63 3.20 -1.17
C ASP A 290 4.76 4.10 -2.05
N MET A 291 4.18 5.17 -1.49
CA MET A 291 3.37 6.14 -2.24
C MET A 291 4.20 6.98 -3.22
N ALA A 292 5.51 7.12 -3.04
CA ALA A 292 6.37 7.85 -3.96
C ALA A 292 6.82 6.99 -5.15
N ALA A 293 7.01 5.68 -4.95
CA ALA A 293 7.65 4.79 -5.91
C ALA A 293 6.70 3.79 -6.61
N THR A 294 5.48 3.57 -6.10
CA THR A 294 4.52 2.65 -6.73
C THR A 294 3.61 3.34 -7.77
N GLY A 295 3.17 2.54 -8.74
CA GLY A 295 2.17 2.94 -9.73
C GLY A 295 0.78 3.08 -9.11
N LYS A 296 -0.06 3.89 -9.74
CA LYS A 296 -1.38 4.33 -9.26
C LYS A 296 -2.42 4.14 -10.35
N ARG A 297 -3.70 4.36 -10.06
CA ARG A 297 -4.67 4.57 -11.14
C ARG A 297 -4.21 5.74 -11.98
N HIS A 298 -4.07 5.52 -13.28
CA HIS A 298 -3.75 6.51 -14.29
C HIS A 298 -4.71 7.70 -14.24
N PRO A 299 -4.19 8.95 -14.16
CA PRO A 299 -4.92 10.10 -14.67
C PRO A 299 -5.35 9.86 -16.12
N ALA A 300 -6.57 10.25 -16.46
CA ALA A 300 -7.16 10.04 -17.77
C ALA A 300 -7.82 11.31 -18.30
N LEU A 301 -7.68 11.56 -19.60
CA LEU A 301 -8.41 12.60 -20.33
C LEU A 301 -9.19 11.95 -21.46
N PHE A 302 -10.50 12.18 -21.48
CA PHE A 302 -11.42 11.73 -22.52
C PHE A 302 -11.93 12.95 -23.28
N LYS A 303 -11.75 12.97 -24.60
CA LYS A 303 -12.36 13.95 -25.49
C LYS A 303 -13.42 13.22 -26.32
N TYR A 304 -14.68 13.65 -26.24
CA TYR A 304 -15.80 12.93 -26.84
C TYR A 304 -16.62 13.79 -27.79
N ARG A 305 -17.20 13.12 -28.80
CA ARG A 305 -18.21 13.67 -29.72
C ARG A 305 -19.34 12.67 -29.83
N VAL A 306 -20.58 13.13 -29.70
CA VAL A 306 -21.79 12.29 -29.71
C VAL A 306 -22.80 12.89 -30.68
N GLY A 307 -23.19 12.09 -31.67
CA GLY A 307 -24.25 12.41 -32.63
C GLY A 307 -25.56 11.75 -32.21
N ILE A 308 -26.65 12.51 -32.19
CA ILE A 308 -27.99 12.10 -31.73
C ILE A 308 -29.04 12.47 -32.78
N ASP A 309 -30.02 11.60 -33.02
CA ASP A 309 -31.19 11.88 -33.86
C ASP A 309 -32.27 12.72 -33.14
N ASP A 310 -33.28 13.19 -33.88
CA ASP A 310 -34.39 14.00 -33.34
C ASP A 310 -35.27 13.23 -32.33
N ASP A 311 -35.24 11.89 -32.34
CA ASP A 311 -35.91 11.02 -31.37
C ASP A 311 -35.06 10.80 -30.09
N GLY A 312 -33.83 11.34 -30.03
CA GLY A 312 -32.90 11.20 -28.90
C GLY A 312 -32.05 9.93 -28.91
N ARG A 313 -31.97 9.19 -30.02
CA ARG A 313 -31.12 7.99 -30.16
C ARG A 313 -29.70 8.35 -30.55
N LEU A 314 -28.73 7.62 -29.99
CA LEU A 314 -27.32 7.74 -30.36
C LEU A 314 -27.08 7.18 -31.76
N LEU A 315 -26.57 8.03 -32.67
CA LEU A 315 -26.14 7.65 -34.02
C LEU A 315 -24.64 7.31 -34.06
N ALA A 316 -23.83 8.05 -33.31
CA ALA A 316 -22.39 7.83 -33.20
C ALA A 316 -21.84 8.34 -31.86
N VAL A 317 -20.84 7.63 -31.35
CA VAL A 317 -20.03 8.06 -30.20
C VAL A 317 -18.57 7.89 -30.59
N HIS A 318 -17.80 8.97 -30.54
CA HIS A 318 -16.37 8.99 -30.80
C HIS A 318 -15.64 9.48 -29.54
N VAL A 319 -14.77 8.65 -28.97
CA VAL A 319 -13.98 8.99 -27.78
C VAL A 319 -12.50 8.83 -28.08
N VAL A 320 -11.73 9.90 -27.87
CA VAL A 320 -10.26 9.86 -27.83
C VAL A 320 -9.85 9.85 -26.37
N GLN A 321 -9.09 8.82 -25.98
CA GLN A 321 -8.62 8.62 -24.61
C GLN A 321 -7.10 8.81 -24.54
N TYR A 322 -6.66 9.59 -23.55
CA TYR A 322 -5.27 9.70 -23.14
C TYR A 322 -5.13 9.22 -21.70
N LEU A 323 -4.10 8.41 -21.42
CA LEU A 323 -3.76 7.92 -20.09
C LEU A 323 -2.35 8.33 -19.72
N GLN A 324 -2.18 8.93 -18.53
CA GLN A 324 -0.87 9.25 -17.99
C GLN A 324 -0.23 7.99 -17.39
N ALA A 325 0.50 7.25 -18.21
CA ALA A 325 1.22 6.02 -17.83
C ALA A 325 2.56 6.24 -17.11
N GLY A 326 3.01 7.50 -16.99
CA GLY A 326 4.32 7.81 -16.43
C GLY A 326 5.45 7.28 -17.33
N TYR A 327 6.52 6.77 -16.71
CA TYR A 327 7.76 6.41 -17.42
C TYR A 327 7.82 4.95 -17.92
N SER A 328 6.86 4.10 -17.56
CA SER A 328 6.91 2.65 -17.84
C SER A 328 5.58 2.12 -18.33
N MET A 329 5.60 1.16 -19.26
CA MET A 329 4.38 0.63 -19.86
C MET A 329 3.50 -0.11 -18.85
N ASP A 330 4.09 -1.00 -18.03
CA ASP A 330 3.40 -1.80 -17.00
C ASP A 330 2.03 -2.37 -17.47
N SER A 331 0.98 -2.30 -16.64
CA SER A 331 -0.38 -2.69 -17.03
C SER A 331 -1.11 -1.64 -17.87
N SER A 332 -0.49 -0.50 -18.21
CA SER A 332 -1.16 0.64 -18.87
C SER A 332 -1.81 0.27 -20.20
N PHE A 333 -1.21 -0.66 -20.94
CA PHE A 333 -1.80 -1.21 -22.17
C PHE A 333 -3.16 -1.88 -21.93
N TRP A 334 -3.24 -2.74 -20.92
CA TRP A 334 -4.45 -3.48 -20.57
C TRP A 334 -5.52 -2.57 -19.94
N ILE A 335 -5.10 -1.57 -19.15
CA ILE A 335 -6.01 -0.53 -18.64
C ILE A 335 -6.57 0.32 -19.79
N ALA A 336 -5.75 0.68 -20.78
CA ALA A 336 -6.20 1.42 -21.96
C ALA A 336 -7.21 0.65 -22.82
N SER A 337 -7.03 -0.67 -22.99
CA SER A 337 -7.97 -1.49 -23.77
C SER A 337 -9.26 -1.81 -23.01
N MET A 338 -9.19 -2.11 -21.71
CA MET A 338 -10.38 -2.44 -20.90
C MET A 338 -11.38 -1.28 -20.77
N ILE A 339 -10.93 -0.02 -20.81
CA ILE A 339 -11.83 1.14 -20.75
C ILE A 339 -12.73 1.25 -22.01
N MET A 340 -12.32 0.63 -23.12
CA MET A 340 -13.08 0.56 -24.38
C MET A 340 -13.77 -0.79 -24.61
N TYR A 341 -13.51 -1.78 -23.74
CA TYR A 341 -14.14 -3.11 -23.74
C TYR A 341 -15.08 -3.25 -22.52
N SER A 342 -16.33 -2.85 -22.71
CA SER A 342 -17.45 -3.31 -21.89
C SER A 342 -18.47 -3.95 -22.83
N ASP A 343 -18.82 -5.21 -22.53
CA ASP A 343 -19.69 -6.09 -23.35
C ASP A 343 -21.11 -5.51 -23.61
#